data_AF-A0AAP0HF92-F1
#
_entry.id   AF-A0AAP0HF92-F1
#
_cell.length_a   1.000
_cell.length_b   1.000
_cell.length_c   1.000
_cell.angle_alpha   90.00
_cell.angle_beta   90.00
_cell.angle_gamma   90.00
#
_symmetry.space_group_name_H-M   'P 1'
#
loop_
_entity.id
_entity.type
_entity.pdbx_description
1 polymer ?
#
loop_
_entity_poly.entity_id
_entity_poly.type
_entity_poly.pdbx_seq_one_letter_code
_entity_poly.pdbx_strand_id
1 'polypeptide(L)'
;MVHDLEPARSLNLRKMIVRKAIVNAKIPYTSVAANCFAGYFEPNLYQLGSFLPPKDKISIFGDNNAKDSDVAESKQRNCRTVDIRVDDGHIAKVT
;
A
#
# COMPACT_ATOMS: atom_id res chain seq x y z
N MET A 1 -7.34 7.29 16.53
CA MET A 1 -7.48 5.85 16.85
C MET A 1 -6.88 5.08 15.70
N VAL A 2 -6.20 3.96 15.97
CA VAL A 2 -5.71 3.06 14.90
C VAL A 2 -6.91 2.28 14.40
N HIS A 3 -7.37 2.61 13.20
CA HIS A 3 -8.49 1.94 12.54
C HIS A 3 -7.99 0.95 11.49
N ASP A 4 -6.86 0.30 11.77
CA ASP A 4 -6.36 -0.78 10.93
C ASP A 4 -7.26 -2.02 11.05
N LEU A 5 -7.47 -2.70 9.93
CA LEU A 5 -8.02 -4.06 9.90
C LEU A 5 -6.92 -5.09 10.23
N GLU A 6 -7.30 -6.24 10.75
CA GLU A 6 -6.36 -7.37 10.87
C GLU A 6 -6.00 -7.91 9.47
N PRO A 7 -4.73 -8.28 9.22
CA PRO A 7 -3.62 -8.43 10.17
C PRO A 7 -2.78 -7.16 10.40
N ALA A 8 -3.02 -6.08 9.63
CA ALA A 8 -2.22 -4.86 9.67
C ALA A 8 -2.18 -4.22 11.06
N ARG A 9 -3.31 -4.24 11.77
CA ARG A 9 -3.42 -3.78 13.16
C ARG A 9 -2.42 -4.47 14.07
N SER A 10 -2.36 -5.80 14.08
CA SER A 10 -1.43 -6.54 14.93
C SER A 10 0.04 -6.17 14.66
N LEU A 11 0.41 -5.97 13.38
CA LEU A 11 1.76 -5.56 12.99
C LEU A 11 2.09 -4.13 13.45
N ASN A 12 1.14 -3.20 13.31
CA ASN A 12 1.32 -1.82 13.77
C ASN A 12 1.40 -1.71 15.30
N LEU A 13 0.64 -2.53 16.04
CA LEU A 13 0.73 -2.62 17.49
C LEU A 13 2.13 -3.06 17.96
N ARG A 14 2.77 -4.02 17.28
CA ARG A 14 4.14 -4.45 17.61
C ARG A 14 5.14 -3.29 17.49
N LYS A 15 5.06 -2.48 16.43
CA LYS A 15 5.90 -1.28 16.26
C LYS A 15 5.62 -0.24 17.37
N MET A 16 4.37 -0.09 17.79
CA MET A 16 4.02 0.82 18.89
C MET A 16 4.65 0.42 20.24
N ILE A 17 4.75 -0.88 20.55
CA ILE A 17 5.38 -1.34 21.79
C ILE A 17 6.84 -0.86 21.85
N VAL A 18 7.60 -1.01 20.76
CA VAL A 18 9.00 -0.55 20.67
C VAL A 18 9.09 0.97 20.82
N ARG A 19 8.24 1.74 20.11
CA ARG A 19 8.24 3.21 20.21
C ARG A 19 7.96 3.68 21.65
N LYS A 20 7.00 3.04 22.33
CA LYS A 20 6.71 3.33 23.75
C LYS A 20 7.90 3.02 24.65
N ALA A 21 8.60 1.91 24.42
CA ALA A 21 9.78 1.56 25.19
C ALA A 21 10.92 2.59 25.01
N ILE A 22 11.16 3.06 23.79
CA ILE A 22 12.17 4.09 23.48
C ILE A 22 11.83 5.43 24.17
N VAL A 23 10.56 5.85 24.12
CA VAL A 23 10.08 7.06 24.82
C VAL A 23 10.27 6.94 26.34
N ASN A 24 9.91 5.80 26.93
CA ASN A 24 10.05 5.55 28.36
C ASN A 24 11.52 5.53 28.80
N ALA A 25 12.41 5.03 27.95
CA ALA A 25 13.86 5.04 28.17
C ALA A 25 14.49 6.44 27.94
N LYS A 26 13.72 7.44 27.52
CA LYS A 26 14.19 8.81 27.20
C LYS A 26 15.31 8.83 26.15
N ILE A 27 15.31 7.87 25.22
CA ILE A 27 16.27 7.81 24.13
C ILE A 27 15.78 8.72 22.99
N PRO A 28 16.59 9.68 22.50
CA PRO A 28 16.24 10.48 21.34
C PRO A 28 16.06 9.59 20.10
N TYR A 29 14.94 9.72 19.40
CA TYR A 29 14.67 8.93 18.19
C TYR A 29 13.79 9.68 17.20
N THR A 30 13.86 9.25 15.94
CA THR A 30 12.97 9.68 14.86
C THR A 30 12.33 8.44 14.24
N SER A 31 10.99 8.35 14.30
CA SER A 31 10.26 7.27 13.63
C SER A 31 9.99 7.65 12.18
N VAL A 32 10.69 7.03 11.23
CA VAL A 32 10.45 7.23 9.80
C VAL A 32 9.34 6.30 9.31
N ALA A 33 8.32 6.86 8.66
CA ALA A 33 7.33 6.11 7.91
C ALA A 33 7.72 6.19 6.42
N ALA A 34 8.22 5.08 5.87
CA ALA A 34 8.70 5.01 4.48
C ALA A 34 7.63 4.55 3.46
N ASN A 35 6.36 4.44 3.90
CA ASN A 35 5.21 4.08 3.07
C ASN A 35 5.46 2.88 2.13
N CYS A 36 5.01 2.97 0.88
CA CYS A 36 5.22 1.97 -0.15
C CYS A 36 6.58 2.15 -0.83
N PHE A 37 7.44 1.13 -0.73
CA PHE A 37 8.71 1.13 -1.44
C PHE A 37 8.50 0.95 -2.94
N ALA A 38 8.93 1.95 -3.73
CA ALA A 38 8.80 1.99 -5.19
C ALA A 38 9.23 0.65 -5.83
N GLY A 39 10.43 0.14 -5.50
CA GLY A 39 10.93 -1.11 -6.08
C GLY A 39 10.14 -2.38 -5.75
N TYR A 40 9.21 -2.32 -4.79
CA TYR A 40 8.35 -3.45 -4.42
C TYR A 40 6.92 -3.31 -4.99
N PHE A 41 6.37 -2.10 -5.01
CA PHE A 41 4.95 -1.86 -5.33
C PHE A 41 4.70 -1.22 -6.71
N GLU A 42 5.59 -0.37 -7.20
CA GLU A 42 5.38 0.29 -8.51
C GLU A 42 5.53 -0.68 -9.69
N PRO A 43 6.56 -1.57 -9.74
CA PRO A 43 6.75 -2.46 -10.89
C PRO A 43 5.56 -3.36 -11.19
N ASN A 44 4.82 -3.78 -10.17
CA ASN A 44 3.70 -4.69 -10.31
C ASN A 44 2.33 -3.98 -10.27
N LEU A 45 2.29 -2.64 -10.28
CA LEU A 45 1.07 -1.85 -10.14
C LEU A 45 0.25 -2.22 -8.89
N TYR A 46 0.94 -2.39 -7.75
CA TYR A 46 0.34 -2.73 -6.45
C TYR A 46 -0.45 -4.05 -6.44
N GLN A 47 -0.15 -4.97 -7.36
CA GLN A 47 -0.82 -6.27 -7.45
C GLN A 47 -0.19 -7.31 -6.51
N LEU A 48 -1.00 -8.22 -5.99
CA LEU A 48 -0.52 -9.32 -5.16
C LEU A 48 -0.01 -10.48 -6.02
N GLY A 49 1.11 -11.09 -5.63
CA GLY A 49 1.60 -12.35 -6.20
C GLY A 49 2.63 -12.25 -7.32
N SER A 50 2.99 -11.05 -7.79
CA SER A 50 4.04 -10.84 -8.79
C SER A 50 4.86 -9.59 -8.45
N PHE A 51 6.16 -9.60 -8.71
CA PHE A 51 7.00 -8.40 -8.70
C PHE A 51 7.19 -7.81 -10.10
N LEU A 52 6.67 -8.49 -11.12
CA LEU A 52 6.76 -8.10 -12.51
C LEU A 52 5.50 -7.32 -12.92
N PRO A 53 5.61 -6.43 -13.91
CA PRO A 53 4.46 -5.73 -14.48
C PRO A 53 3.40 -6.72 -14.97
N PRO A 54 2.15 -6.64 -14.48
CA PRO A 54 1.05 -7.42 -15.02
C PRO A 54 0.78 -6.99 -16.46
N LYS A 55 0.45 -7.97 -17.32
CA LYS A 55 0.27 -7.74 -18.77
C LYS A 55 -1.19 -7.70 -19.20
N ASP A 56 -2.06 -8.38 -18.45
CA ASP A 56 -3.44 -8.63 -18.88
C ASP A 56 -4.45 -7.84 -18.05
N LYS A 57 -4.41 -7.98 -16.72
CA LYS A 57 -5.43 -7.44 -15.81
C LYS A 57 -4.80 -6.86 -14.55
N ILE A 58 -5.41 -5.81 -14.01
CA ILE A 58 -5.14 -5.33 -12.65
C ILE A 58 -6.44 -5.25 -11.83
N SER A 59 -6.30 -5.41 -10.53
CA SER A 59 -7.33 -5.11 -9.54
C SER A 59 -7.13 -3.70 -8.99
N ILE A 60 -8.16 -2.87 -9.05
CA ILE A 60 -8.18 -1.55 -8.41
C ILE A 60 -8.98 -1.66 -7.12
N PHE A 61 -8.38 -1.22 -6.03
CA PHE A 61 -8.97 -1.23 -4.70
C PHE A 61 -9.62 0.13 -4.39
N GLY A 62 -10.92 0.13 -4.10
CA GLY A 62 -11.68 1.30 -3.67
C GLY A 62 -12.30 2.12 -4.81
N ASP A 63 -12.82 3.30 -4.48
CA ASP A 63 -13.58 4.13 -5.43
C ASP A 63 -12.68 5.13 -6.18
N ASN A 64 -11.69 4.64 -6.94
CA ASN A 64 -10.88 5.36 -7.97
C ASN A 64 -10.42 6.82 -7.69
N ASN A 65 -10.40 7.29 -6.44
CA ASN A 65 -10.23 8.70 -6.08
C ASN A 65 -9.17 8.89 -4.97
N ALA A 66 -8.30 7.90 -4.78
CA ALA A 66 -7.19 8.02 -3.83
C ALA A 66 -6.04 8.75 -4.52
N LYS A 67 -5.75 9.99 -4.07
CA LYS A 67 -4.54 10.72 -4.43
C LYS A 67 -3.43 10.31 -3.46
N ASP A 68 -2.41 9.62 -3.98
CA ASP A 68 -1.04 9.37 -3.47
C ASP A 68 -0.72 9.65 -1.98
N SER A 69 -1.59 9.19 -1.10
CA SER A 69 -1.29 9.05 0.30
C SER A 69 -1.94 7.75 0.74
N ASP A 70 -1.10 6.78 1.08
CA ASP A 70 -1.51 5.47 1.58
C ASP A 70 -2.23 5.59 2.93
N VAL A 71 -3.45 6.14 2.92
CA VAL A 71 -4.49 5.93 3.93
C VAL A 71 -5.70 5.41 3.15
N ALA A 72 -5.58 4.18 2.66
CA ALA A 72 -6.72 3.41 2.18
C ALA A 72 -7.46 2.83 3.39
N GLU A 73 -8.13 3.70 4.14
CA GLU A 73 -9.06 3.26 5.14
C GLU A 73 -10.48 3.43 4.61
N SER A 74 -11.24 2.34 4.65
CA SER A 74 -12.66 2.25 4.32
C SER A 74 -13.06 2.35 2.83
N LYS A 75 -12.65 1.38 1.99
CA LYS A 75 -13.43 0.99 0.79
C LYS A 75 -13.06 -0.39 0.18
N GLN A 76 -12.68 -1.37 1.00
CA GLN A 76 -12.38 -2.75 0.56
C GLN A 76 -13.57 -3.49 -0.10
N ARG A 77 -14.78 -2.90 -0.14
CA ARG A 77 -15.96 -3.53 -0.77
C ARG A 77 -16.12 -3.27 -2.26
N ASN A 78 -15.28 -2.44 -2.88
CA ASN A 78 -15.30 -2.22 -4.33
C ASN A 78 -13.92 -2.55 -4.90
N CYS A 79 -13.71 -3.81 -5.25
CA CYS A 79 -12.57 -4.25 -6.05
C CYS A 79 -13.06 -4.42 -7.48
N ARG A 80 -12.50 -3.68 -8.43
CA ARG A 80 -12.82 -3.84 -9.85
C ARG A 80 -11.59 -4.33 -10.59
N THR A 81 -11.80 -5.32 -11.46
CA THR A 81 -10.78 -5.79 -12.37
C THR A 81 -10.93 -5.06 -13.69
N VAL A 82 -9.83 -4.57 -14.22
CA VAL A 82 -9.75 -3.84 -15.49
C VAL A 82 -8.68 -4.46 -16.36
N ASP A 83 -8.88 -4.41 -17.67
CA ASP A 83 -7.93 -4.92 -18.65
C ASP A 83 -6.84 -3.87 -18.92
N ILE A 84 -5.60 -4.34 -19.07
CA ILE A 84 -4.45 -3.52 -19.36
C ILE A 84 -4.27 -3.46 -20.87
N ARG A 85 -4.30 -2.26 -21.46
CA ARG A 85 -3.81 -2.05 -22.83
C ARG A 85 -2.39 -1.52 -22.77
N VAL A 86 -1.44 -2.34 -23.21
CA VAL A 86 -0.04 -1.94 -23.38
C VAL A 86 0.09 -1.34 -24.77
N ASP A 87 0.05 -0.01 -24.88
CA ASP A 87 0.48 0.68 -26.10
C ASP A 87 2.02 0.74 -26.10
N ASP A 88 2.64 0.43 -27.24
CA ASP A 88 4.07 0.11 -27.46
C ASP A 88 5.08 0.95 -26.65
N GLY A 89 5.23 0.55 -25.38
CA GLY A 89 6.31 0.92 -24.48
C GLY A 89 6.24 2.34 -23.93
N HIS A 90 5.33 2.63 -22.99
CA HIS A 90 5.70 3.27 -21.71
C HIS A 90 4.54 3.52 -20.74
N ILE A 91 3.26 3.46 -21.14
CA ILE A 91 2.14 3.69 -20.20
C ILE A 91 0.99 2.74 -20.51
N ALA A 92 0.72 1.82 -19.57
CA ALA A 92 -0.51 1.04 -19.53
C ALA A 92 -1.70 1.99 -19.28
N LYS A 93 -2.56 2.20 -20.28
CA LYS A 93 -3.84 2.88 -20.06
C LYS A 93 -4.83 1.87 -19.48
N VAL A 94 -5.30 2.17 -18.28
CA VAL A 94 -6.44 1.49 -17.67
C VAL A 94 -7.71 1.97 -18.36
N THR A 95 -8.44 1.05 -19.01
CA THR A 95 -9.73 1.33 -19.65
C THR A 95 -10.87 0.76 -18.81
#